data_AF-A0A4R9GQ11-F1
#
_entry.id   AF-A0A4R9GQ11-F1
#
_cell.length_a   1.000
_cell.length_b   1.000
_cell.length_c   1.000
_cell.angle_alpha   90.00
_cell.angle_beta   90.00
_cell.angle_gamma   90.00
#
_symmetry.space_group_name_H-M   'P 1'
#
loop_
_entity.id
_entity.type
_entity.pdbx_description
1 polymer ?
#
loop_
_entity_poly.entity_id
_entity_poly.type
_entity_poly.pdbx_seq_one_letter_code
_entity_poly.pdbx_strand_id
1 'polypeptide(L)'
;MKYSVVLTAICALSFLLGSRNGGLKKKSLTGLREALSESLSSPFALKSIFWFLFFICTLLLPYFWGLTFLIKTDLNALVIILGLIWDYYWSRTLILFR
;
A
#
# COMPACT_ATOMS: atom_id res chain seq x y z
N MET A 1 -2.96 -6.96 16.59
CA MET A 1 -2.18 -5.94 17.33
C MET A 1 -0.72 -5.88 16.84
N LYS A 2 0.15 -6.85 17.12
CA LYS A 2 1.59 -6.75 16.76
C LYS A 2 1.83 -6.70 15.24
N TYR A 3 1.18 -7.57 14.47
CA TYR A 3 1.42 -7.67 13.02
C TYR A 3 0.98 -6.43 12.23
N SER A 4 -0.13 -5.79 12.62
CA SER A 4 -0.57 -4.56 11.95
C SER A 4 0.33 -3.37 12.23
N VAL A 5 0.83 -3.24 13.46
CA VAL A 5 1.81 -2.20 13.81
C VAL A 5 3.10 -2.39 13.01
N VAL A 6 3.60 -3.63 12.93
CA VAL A 6 4.78 -3.97 12.12
C VAL A 6 4.53 -3.66 10.64
N LEU A 7 3.40 -4.07 10.08
CA LEU A 7 3.07 -3.81 8.67
C LEU A 7 2.92 -2.31 8.39
N THR A 8 2.34 -1.55 9.33
CA THR A 8 2.24 -0.08 9.24
C THR A 8 3.61 0.57 9.24
N ALA A 9 4.52 0.12 10.11
CA ALA A 9 5.90 0.59 10.15
C ALA A 9 6.65 0.27 8.85
N ILE A 10 6.50 -0.95 8.31
CA ILE A 10 7.09 -1.35 7.03
C ILE A 10 6.52 -0.48 5.89
N CYS A 11 5.21 -0.24 5.88
CA CYS A 11 4.57 0.62 4.88
C CYS A 11 5.15 2.04 4.90
N ALA A 12 5.24 2.66 6.09
CA ALA A 12 5.77 4.00 6.27
C ALA A 12 7.27 4.09 5.91
N LEU A 13 8.07 3.12 6.35
CA LEU A 13 9.50 3.05 6.02
C LEU A 13 9.72 2.87 4.52
N SER A 14 8.93 2.01 3.87
CA SER A 14 9.00 1.79 2.42
C SER A 14 8.66 3.05 1.64
N PHE A 15 7.65 3.81 2.09
CA PHE A 15 7.33 5.11 1.50
C PHE A 15 8.48 6.12 1.64
N LEU A 16 9.05 6.24 2.85
CA LEU A 16 10.16 7.14 3.12
C LEU A 16 11.41 6.78 2.31
N LEU A 17 11.76 5.50 2.25
CA LEU A 17 12.89 5.00 1.49
C LEU A 17 12.65 5.14 -0.02
N GLY A 18 11.47 4.81 -0.53
CA GLY A 18 11.09 5.01 -1.93
C GLY A 18 11.15 6.48 -2.35
N SER A 19 10.67 7.39 -1.49
CA SER A 19 10.77 8.83 -1.72
C SER A 19 12.20 9.36 -1.69
N ARG A 20 13.12 8.74 -0.93
CA ARG A 20 14.53 9.16 -0.83
C ARG A 20 15.42 8.57 -1.93
N ASN A 21 15.24 7.29 -2.27
CA ASN A 21 16.11 6.56 -3.21
C ASN A 21 15.68 6.68 -4.68
N GLY A 22 14.37 6.83 -4.93
CA GLY A 22 13.81 6.95 -6.28
C GLY A 22 13.40 8.36 -6.66
N GLY A 23 13.19 9.24 -5.67
CA GLY A 23 12.68 10.59 -5.83
C GLY A 23 11.27 10.57 -6.43
N LEU A 24 10.25 10.95 -5.66
CA LEU A 24 8.96 11.31 -6.25
C LEU A 24 9.21 12.42 -7.28
N LYS A 25 9.24 12.08 -8.59
CA LYS A 25 9.55 13.01 -9.69
C LYS A 25 8.70 14.28 -9.59
N LYS A 26 7.48 14.14 -9.08
CA LYS A 26 6.62 15.22 -8.60
C LYS A 26 6.06 14.81 -7.24
N LYS A 27 6.03 15.72 -6.26
CA LYS A 27 5.29 15.57 -4.99
C LYS A 27 3.77 15.68 -5.23
N SER A 28 3.25 14.83 -6.10
CA SER A 28 1.86 14.79 -6.55
C SER A 28 1.43 13.35 -6.72
N LEU A 29 0.12 13.12 -6.74
CA LEU A 29 -0.48 11.82 -7.04
C LEU A 29 0.04 11.23 -8.37
N THR A 30 0.29 12.07 -9.37
CA THR A 30 0.87 11.67 -10.65
C THR A 30 2.28 11.11 -10.51
N GLY A 31 3.13 11.73 -9.69
CA GLY A 31 4.50 11.24 -9.46
C GLY A 31 4.53 9.93 -8.68
N LEU A 32 3.62 9.77 -7.71
CA LEU A 32 3.44 8.53 -6.97
C LEU A 32 3.03 7.39 -7.91
N ARG A 33 2.12 7.71 -8.82
CA ARG A 33 1.61 6.80 -9.83
C ARG A 33 2.67 6.34 -10.83
N GLU A 34 3.50 7.26 -11.33
CA GLU A 34 4.63 6.90 -12.20
C GLU A 34 5.59 5.95 -11.49
N ALA A 35 5.97 6.25 -10.24
CA ALA A 35 6.86 5.41 -9.45
C ALA A 35 6.26 4.01 -9.19
N LEU A 36 4.96 3.94 -8.94
CA LEU A 36 4.23 2.67 -8.79
C LEU A 36 4.18 1.88 -10.09
N SER A 37 3.86 2.52 -11.21
CA SER A 37 3.84 1.86 -12.52
C SER A 37 5.22 1.30 -12.89
N GLU A 38 6.28 2.06 -12.63
CA GLU A 38 7.66 1.63 -12.83
C GLU A 38 7.98 0.42 -11.93
N SER A 39 7.49 0.43 -10.69
CA SER A 39 7.66 -0.69 -9.77
C SER A 39 6.90 -1.95 -10.12
N LEU A 40 5.72 -1.84 -10.73
CA LEU A 40 4.98 -3.00 -11.21
C LEU A 40 5.65 -3.62 -12.45
N SER A 41 6.25 -2.80 -13.31
CA SER A 41 7.00 -3.28 -14.47
C SER A 41 8.34 -3.93 -14.11
N SER A 42 8.94 -3.55 -12.97
CA SER A 42 10.25 -4.02 -12.54
C SER A 42 10.34 -4.17 -11.00
N PRO A 43 9.62 -5.12 -10.39
CA PRO A 43 9.43 -5.17 -8.94
C PRO A 43 10.70 -5.40 -8.12
N PHE A 44 11.72 -6.02 -8.72
CA PHE A 44 12.99 -6.35 -8.04
C PHE A 44 14.12 -5.37 -8.37
N ALA A 45 13.87 -4.30 -9.13
CA ALA A 45 14.91 -3.30 -9.36
C ALA A 45 15.14 -2.48 -8.07
N LEU A 46 16.42 -2.19 -7.77
CA LEU A 46 16.84 -1.51 -6.53
C LEU A 46 16.14 -0.17 -6.28
N LYS A 47 15.74 0.53 -7.36
CA LYS A 47 15.05 1.83 -7.28
C LYS A 47 13.54 1.71 -7.03
N SER A 48 12.95 0.58 -7.38
CA SER A 48 11.50 0.38 -7.41
C SER A 48 10.99 -0.56 -6.31
N ILE A 49 11.87 -1.38 -5.72
CA ILE A 49 11.50 -2.36 -4.70
C ILE A 49 10.76 -1.73 -3.51
N PHE A 50 11.14 -0.52 -3.08
CA PHE A 50 10.49 0.19 -2.00
C PHE A 50 9.07 0.65 -2.36
N TRP A 51 8.84 1.07 -3.60
CA TRP A 51 7.51 1.45 -4.09
C TRP A 51 6.60 0.24 -4.24
N PHE A 52 7.16 -0.88 -4.69
CA PHE A 52 6.45 -2.15 -4.75
C PHE A 52 6.07 -2.65 -3.35
N LEU A 53 7.00 -2.59 -2.39
CA LEU A 53 6.75 -2.97 -1.00
C LEU A 53 5.71 -2.07 -0.34
N PHE A 54 5.79 -0.76 -0.58
CA PHE A 54 4.79 0.22 -0.14
C PHE A 54 3.40 -0.13 -0.69
N PHE A 55 3.30 -0.46 -1.98
CA PHE A 55 2.02 -0.80 -2.61
C PHE A 55 1.38 -2.03 -1.97
N ILE A 56 2.15 -3.11 -1.86
CA ILE A 56 1.68 -4.36 -1.24
C ILE A 56 1.26 -4.11 0.20
N CYS A 57 2.07 -3.40 1.00
CA CYS A 57 1.73 -3.11 2.38
C CYS A 57 0.47 -2.25 2.49
N THR A 58 0.28 -1.29 1.58
CA THR A 58 -0.91 -0.42 1.53
C THR A 58 -2.18 -1.21 1.26
N LEU A 59 -2.13 -2.23 0.40
CA LEU A 59 -3.25 -3.12 0.13
C LEU A 59 -3.52 -4.09 1.29
N LEU A 60 -2.47 -4.63 1.92
CA LEU A 60 -2.65 -5.58 3.02
C LEU A 60 -3.08 -4.90 4.34
N LEU A 61 -2.77 -3.61 4.53
CA LEU A 61 -3.03 -2.86 5.76
C LEU A 61 -4.46 -3.00 6.33
N PRO A 62 -5.54 -2.76 5.56
CA PRO A 62 -6.90 -2.81 6.08
C PRO A 62 -7.28 -4.20 6.63
N TYR A 63 -6.80 -5.27 6.01
CA TYR A 63 -7.07 -6.64 6.47
C TYR A 63 -6.37 -6.92 7.81
N PHE A 64 -5.14 -6.46 7.97
CA PHE A 64 -4.39 -6.62 9.24
C PHE A 64 -4.92 -5.70 10.35
N TRP A 65 -5.44 -4.51 10.02
CA TRP A 65 -6.18 -3.67 10.95
C TRP A 65 -7.46 -4.35 11.42
N GLY A 66 -8.25 -4.90 10.52
CA GLY A 66 -9.47 -5.60 10.92
C GLY A 66 -9.22 -6.87 11.73
N LEU A 67 -8.16 -7.63 11.42
CA LEU A 67 -7.69 -8.76 12.25
C LEU A 67 -7.22 -8.30 13.65
N THR A 68 -6.78 -7.05 13.79
CA THR A 68 -6.33 -6.48 15.07
C THR A 68 -7.47 -6.22 16.03
N PHE A 69 -8.68 -5.99 15.51
CA PHE A 69 -9.86 -5.78 16.33
C PHE A 69 -10.56 -7.08 16.75
N LEU A 70 -10.03 -8.26 16.37
CA LEU A 70 -10.53 -9.58 16.78
C LEU A 70 -12.06 -9.64 16.76
N ILE A 71 -12.64 -9.18 15.65
CA ILE A 71 -14.06 -8.90 15.68
C ILE A 71 -14.84 -10.21 15.56
N LYS A 72 -15.79 -10.40 16.49
CA LYS A 72 -16.70 -11.54 16.45
C LYS A 72 -17.35 -11.62 15.05
N THR A 73 -17.38 -12.83 14.53
CA THR A 73 -17.75 -13.33 13.19
C THR A 73 -18.42 -12.38 12.18
N ASP A 74 -19.39 -11.56 12.56
CA ASP A 74 -20.14 -10.70 11.63
C ASP A 74 -19.38 -9.41 11.24
N LEU A 75 -18.56 -8.87 12.13
CA LEU A 75 -17.76 -7.68 11.84
C LEU A 75 -16.51 -7.98 11.00
N ASN A 76 -16.11 -9.25 10.88
CA ASN A 76 -15.06 -9.65 9.94
C ASN A 76 -15.50 -9.43 8.49
N ALA A 77 -16.79 -9.59 8.19
CA ALA A 77 -17.34 -9.27 6.87
C ALA A 77 -17.23 -7.77 6.57
N LEU A 78 -17.52 -6.91 7.56
CA LEU A 78 -17.35 -5.46 7.42
C LEU A 78 -15.88 -5.07 7.18
N VAL A 79 -14.95 -5.68 7.90
CA VAL A 79 -13.50 -5.50 7.69
C VAL A 79 -13.11 -5.85 6.26
N ILE A 80 -13.57 -7.00 5.76
CA ILE A 80 -13.26 -7.45 4.40
C ILE A 80 -13.86 -6.48 3.38
N ILE A 81 -15.11 -6.05 3.56
CA ILE A 81 -15.76 -5.09 2.67
C ILE A 81 -15.00 -3.75 2.67
N LEU A 82 -14.62 -3.23 3.83
CA LEU A 82 -13.84 -2.00 3.93
C LEU A 82 -12.45 -2.14 3.32
N GLY A 83 -11.80 -3.29 3.49
CA GLY A 83 -10.53 -3.61 2.84
C GLY A 83 -10.64 -3.68 1.33
N LEU A 84 -11.69 -4.29 0.80
CA LEU A 84 -11.95 -4.33 -0.64
C LEU A 84 -12.27 -2.94 -1.21
N ILE A 85 -13.02 -2.11 -0.48
CA ILE A 85 -13.28 -0.71 -0.86
C ILE A 85 -11.97 0.08 -0.88
N TRP A 86 -11.11 -0.12 0.12
CA TRP A 86 -9.80 0.50 0.22
C TRP A 86 -8.90 0.10 -0.96
N ASP A 87 -8.78 -1.20 -1.22
CA ASP A 87 -8.00 -1.74 -2.33
C ASP A 87 -8.53 -1.24 -3.66
N TYR A 88 -9.84 -1.22 -3.85
CA TYR A 88 -10.48 -0.68 -5.03
C TYR A 88 -10.15 0.80 -5.21
N TYR A 89 -10.33 1.62 -4.16
CA TYR A 89 -10.05 3.05 -4.21
C TYR A 89 -8.58 3.34 -4.57
N TRP A 90 -7.63 2.68 -3.90
CA TRP A 90 -6.21 2.92 -4.13
C TRP A 90 -5.72 2.31 -5.44
N SER A 91 -6.17 1.11 -5.81
CA SER A 91 -5.86 0.54 -7.13
C SER A 91 -6.42 1.41 -8.25
N ARG A 92 -7.62 1.98 -8.06
CA ARG A 92 -8.23 2.88 -9.04
C ARG A 92 -7.45 4.19 -9.18
N THR A 93 -7.08 4.78 -8.05
CA THR A 93 -6.37 6.06 -7.98
C THR A 93 -4.93 5.95 -8.48
N LEU A 94 -4.26 4.83 -8.19
CA LEU A 94 -2.84 4.64 -8.47
C LEU A 94 -2.58 3.92 -9.81
N ILE A 95 -3.50 3.07 -10.28
CA ILE A 95 -3.28 2.22 -11.47
C ILE A 95 -4.29 2.54 -12.58
N LEU A 96 -5.60 2.45 -12.32
CA LEU A 96 -6.62 2.36 -13.39
C LEU A 96 -6.94 3.67 -14.12
N PHE A 97 -6.98 4.82 -13.47
CA PHE A 97 -7.32 6.08 -14.16
C PHE A 97 -6.11 6.71 -14.85
N ARG A 98 -5.77 6.24 -16.06
CA ARG A 98 -4.69 6.79 -16.90
C ARG A 98 -5.07 8.11 -17.53
#